data_AF-A0A966QH49-F1
#
_entry.id   AF-A0A966QH49-F1
#
_cell.length_a   1.000
_cell.length_b   1.000
_cell.length_c   1.000
_cell.angle_alpha   90.00
_cell.angle_beta   90.00
_cell.angle_gamma   90.00
#
_symmetry.space_group_name_H-M   'P 1'
#
loop_
_entity.id
_entity.type
_entity.pdbx_description
1 polymer ?
#
loop_
_entity_poly.entity_id
_entity_poly.type
_entity_poly.pdbx_seq_one_letter_code
_entity_poly.pdbx_strand_id
1 'polypeptide(L)'
;RYRFWTVVFPLLSPTAFFLLVVNLVYAFFDTFGVIHALTQGGPGKATETLIYRVYTDGVVNLNLGSSAAQSVILMVLVVGLTFAQFRYVERKVHY
;
A
#
# COMPACT_ATOMS: atom_id res chain seq x y z
N ARG A 1 -16.52 -14.04 27.23
CA ARG A 1 -15.45 -13.10 26.79
C ARG A 1 -14.23 -13.81 26.18
N TYR A 2 -13.85 -15.02 26.63
CA TYR A 2 -12.70 -15.76 26.08
C TYR A 2 -12.92 -16.42 24.69
N ARG A 3 -14.16 -16.81 24.34
CA ARG A 3 -14.47 -17.55 23.09
C ARG A 3 -14.13 -16.80 21.78
N PHE A 4 -14.07 -15.46 21.81
CA PHE A 4 -13.77 -14.65 20.62
C PHE A 4 -12.30 -14.80 20.19
N TRP A 5 -11.36 -14.76 21.14
CA TRP A 5 -9.93 -14.81 20.86
C TRP A 5 -9.42 -16.22 20.54
N THR A 6 -10.05 -17.26 21.10
CA THR A 6 -9.62 -18.65 20.92
C THR A 6 -10.33 -19.40 19.81
N VAL A 7 -11.52 -18.97 19.38
CA VAL A 7 -12.32 -19.69 18.37
C VAL A 7 -12.59 -18.82 17.14
N VAL A 8 -13.20 -17.65 17.32
CA VAL A 8 -13.61 -16.79 16.19
C VAL A 8 -12.42 -16.12 15.50
N PHE A 9 -11.47 -15.59 16.28
CA PHE A 9 -10.29 -14.92 15.76
C PHE A 9 -9.37 -15.83 14.92
N PRO A 10 -9.01 -17.06 15.32
CA PRO A 10 -8.17 -17.92 14.50
C PRO A 10 -8.85 -18.35 13.18
N LEU A 11 -10.16 -18.63 13.20
CA LEU A 11 -10.95 -18.96 12.00
C LEU A 11 -11.05 -17.79 11.00
N LEU A 12 -11.12 -16.55 11.49
CA LEU A 12 -11.12 -15.34 10.65
C LEU A 12 -9.71 -14.80 10.35
N SER A 13 -8.68 -15.30 11.03
CA SER A 13 -7.32 -14.76 10.92
C SER A 13 -6.72 -14.78 9.51
N PRO A 14 -6.99 -15.78 8.64
CA PRO A 14 -6.50 -15.76 7.26
C PRO A 14 -7.15 -14.63 6.45
N THR A 15 -8.47 -14.47 6.56
CA THR A 15 -9.24 -13.46 5.83
C THR A 15 -8.95 -12.06 6.36
N ALA A 16 -8.88 -11.87 7.68
CA ALA A 16 -8.55 -10.59 8.30
C ALA A 16 -7.13 -10.14 7.95
N PHE A 17 -6.16 -11.06 7.90
CA PHE A 17 -4.80 -10.75 7.48
C PHE A 17 -4.74 -10.38 6.00
N PHE A 18 -5.42 -11.14 5.14
CA PHE A 18 -5.55 -10.81 3.72
C PHE A 18 -6.15 -9.41 3.52
N LEU A 19 -7.27 -9.12 4.18
CA LEU A 19 -7.91 -7.81 4.11
C LEU A 19 -7.02 -6.70 4.65
N LEU A 20 -6.29 -6.89 5.75
CA LEU A 20 -5.36 -5.90 6.28
C LEU A 20 -4.32 -5.53 5.22
N VAL A 21 -3.66 -6.52 4.63
CA VAL A 21 -2.62 -6.26 3.63
C VAL A 21 -3.19 -5.58 2.39
N VAL A 22 -4.33 -6.08 1.88
CA VAL A 22 -4.98 -5.51 0.69
C VAL A 22 -5.42 -4.06 0.95
N ASN A 23 -6.03 -3.78 2.10
CA ASN A 23 -6.43 -2.43 2.47
C ASN A 23 -5.21 -1.50 2.65
N LEU A 24 -4.10 -2.01 3.19
CA LEU A 24 -2.86 -1.25 3.31
C LEU A 24 -2.33 -0.88 1.92
N VAL A 25 -2.27 -1.83 0.99
CA VAL A 25 -1.87 -1.58 -0.40
C VAL A 25 -2.81 -0.56 -1.05
N TYR A 26 -4.13 -0.74 -0.95
CA TYR A 26 -5.10 0.22 -1.49
C TYR A 26 -4.91 1.62 -0.93
N ALA A 27 -4.69 1.76 0.39
CA ALA A 27 -4.45 3.06 1.00
C ALA A 27 -3.22 3.77 0.41
N PHE A 28 -2.15 3.04 0.06
CA PHE A 28 -1.00 3.64 -0.61
C PHE A 28 -1.36 4.24 -1.97
N PHE A 29 -2.23 3.60 -2.75
CA PHE A 29 -2.58 4.04 -4.11
C PHE A 29 -3.75 5.04 -4.17
N ASP A 30 -4.79 4.82 -3.38
CA ASP A 30 -6.03 5.61 -3.42
C ASP A 30 -5.86 7.01 -2.82
N THR A 31 -4.83 7.19 -1.98
CA THR A 31 -4.49 8.50 -1.41
C THR A 31 -4.14 9.54 -2.47
N PHE A 32 -3.74 9.15 -3.68
CA PHE A 32 -3.44 10.09 -4.76
C PHE A 32 -4.59 11.07 -5.02
N GLY A 33 -5.81 10.56 -5.22
CA GLY A 33 -6.97 11.39 -5.54
C GLY A 33 -7.29 12.38 -4.42
N VAL A 34 -7.24 11.91 -3.18
CA VAL A 34 -7.49 12.72 -1.98
C VAL A 34 -6.45 13.83 -1.84
N ILE A 35 -5.17 13.49 -1.97
CA ILE A 35 -4.07 14.47 -1.85
C ILE A 35 -4.17 15.51 -2.96
N HIS A 36 -4.37 15.08 -4.21
CA HIS A 36 -4.47 15.97 -5.36
C HIS A 36 -5.66 16.94 -5.25
N ALA A 37 -6.82 16.44 -4.82
CA ALA A 37 -8.03 17.25 -4.70
C ALA A 37 -7.98 18.25 -3.54
N LEU A 38 -7.41 17.86 -2.40
CA LEU A 38 -7.50 18.66 -1.17
C LEU A 38 -6.28 19.52 -0.87
N THR A 39 -5.08 19.04 -1.20
CA THR A 39 -3.83 19.66 -0.72
C THR A 39 -2.82 19.93 -1.81
N GLN A 40 -2.93 19.25 -2.95
CA GLN A 40 -1.94 19.24 -4.03
C GLN A 40 -0.52 18.91 -3.52
N GLY A 41 -0.39 18.12 -2.45
CA GLY A 41 0.87 17.78 -1.80
C GLY A 41 1.38 18.84 -0.80
N GLY A 42 0.64 19.93 -0.56
CA GLY A 42 1.05 21.03 0.33
C GLY A 42 0.66 20.87 1.81
N PRO A 43 1.13 21.79 2.68
CA PRO A 43 2.13 22.83 2.42
C PRO A 43 3.56 22.25 2.41
N GLY A 44 4.41 22.73 1.50
CA GLY A 44 5.83 22.36 1.48
C GLY A 44 6.11 20.86 1.30
N LYS A 45 5.29 20.13 0.54
CA LYS A 45 5.40 18.66 0.33
C LYS A 45 5.03 17.80 1.55
N ALA A 46 4.40 18.38 2.58
CA ALA A 46 4.08 17.65 3.82
C ALA A 46 3.07 16.50 3.64
N THR A 47 2.19 16.58 2.64
CA THR A 47 1.18 15.54 2.35
C THR A 47 1.51 14.73 1.10
N GLU A 48 2.72 14.92 0.52
CA GLU A 48 3.15 14.23 -0.69
C GLU A 48 3.42 12.74 -0.40
N THR A 49 2.68 11.85 -1.06
CA THR A 49 2.97 10.41 -1.08
C THR A 49 3.88 10.05 -2.25
N LEU A 50 4.49 8.86 -2.19
CA LEU A 50 5.41 8.38 -3.23
C LEU A 50 4.76 8.39 -4.63
N ILE A 51 3.49 7.99 -4.72
CA ILE A 51 2.71 7.98 -5.97
C ILE A 51 2.41 9.39 -6.45
N TYR A 52 2.05 10.30 -5.54
CA TYR A 52 1.86 11.70 -5.88
C TYR A 52 3.14 12.30 -6.46
N ARG A 53 4.29 11.97 -5.87
CA ARG A 53 5.59 12.44 -6.34
C ARG A 53 5.98 11.91 -7.72
N VAL A 54 5.75 10.62 -7.97
CA VAL A 54 5.95 10.00 -9.30
C VAL A 54 5.15 10.75 -10.36
N TYR A 55 3.90 11.07 -10.06
CA TYR A 55 3.01 11.83 -10.94
C TYR A 55 3.52 13.26 -11.15
N THR A 56 3.82 14.00 -10.07
CA THR A 56 4.29 15.39 -10.21
C THR A 56 5.61 15.45 -10.96
N ASP A 57 6.55 14.55 -10.68
CA ASP A 57 7.85 14.55 -11.34
C ASP A 57 7.75 14.14 -12.81
N GLY A 58 6.89 13.18 -13.16
CA GLY A 58 6.75 12.69 -14.54
C GLY A 58 5.87 13.56 -15.44
N VAL A 59 4.73 14.02 -14.92
CA VAL A 59 3.69 14.70 -15.72
C VAL A 59 3.79 16.21 -15.60
N VAL A 60 4.04 16.73 -14.38
CA VAL A 60 4.05 18.18 -14.14
C VAL A 60 5.44 18.76 -14.40
N ASN A 61 6.49 18.16 -13.84
CA ASN A 61 7.87 18.62 -13.95
C ASN A 61 8.59 18.08 -15.19
N LEU A 62 7.97 17.15 -15.92
CA LEU A 62 8.53 16.48 -17.11
C LEU A 62 9.90 15.80 -16.86
N ASN A 63 10.21 15.48 -15.61
CA ASN A 63 11.40 14.76 -15.20
C ASN A 63 11.17 13.25 -15.26
N LEU A 64 11.13 12.74 -16.49
CA LEU A 64 10.86 11.33 -16.79
C LEU A 64 11.89 10.40 -16.16
N GLY A 65 13.16 10.81 -16.09
CA GLY A 65 14.23 9.99 -15.50
C GLY A 65 14.02 9.76 -14.00
N SER A 66 13.72 10.82 -13.24
CA SER A 66 13.43 10.69 -11.81
C SER A 66 12.12 9.93 -11.56
N SER A 67 11.07 10.25 -12.32
CA SER A 67 9.77 9.57 -12.21
C SER A 67 9.86 8.08 -12.53
N ALA A 68 10.67 7.69 -13.53
CA ALA A 68 10.93 6.30 -13.86
C ALA A 68 11.65 5.56 -12.72
N ALA A 69 12.71 6.15 -12.15
CA ALA A 69 13.42 5.57 -11.02
C ALA A 69 12.51 5.40 -9.79
N GLN A 70 11.71 6.42 -9.47
CA GLN A 70 10.73 6.36 -8.39
C GLN A 70 9.65 5.28 -8.64
N SER A 71 9.19 5.12 -9.89
CA SER A 71 8.22 4.07 -10.27
C SER A 71 8.78 2.66 -10.07
N VAL A 72 10.05 2.44 -10.41
CA VAL A 72 10.72 1.14 -10.18
C VAL A 72 10.82 0.84 -8.69
N ILE A 73 11.16 1.82 -7.85
CA ILE A 73 11.19 1.66 -6.39
C ILE A 73 9.81 1.30 -5.86
N LEU A 74 8.76 2.00 -6.30
CA LEU A 74 7.38 1.71 -5.92
C LEU A 74 6.97 0.29 -6.32
N MET A 75 7.32 -0.14 -7.54
CA MET A 75 7.05 -1.50 -8.02
C MET A 75 7.70 -2.55 -7.12
N VAL A 76 8.99 -2.38 -6.79
CA VAL A 76 9.71 -3.30 -5.90
C VAL A 76 9.06 -3.38 -4.52
N LEU A 77 8.63 -2.25 -3.95
CA LEU A 77 7.92 -2.23 -2.66
C LEU A 77 6.60 -3.01 -2.72
N VAL A 78 5.81 -2.81 -3.77
CA VAL A 78 4.49 -3.45 -3.91
C VAL A 78 4.63 -4.95 -4.17
N VAL A 79 5.59 -5.35 -5.01
CA VAL A 79 5.91 -6.76 -5.24
C VAL A 79 6.42 -7.40 -3.95
N GLY A 80 7.30 -6.72 -3.20
CA GLY A 80 7.80 -7.20 -1.91
C GLY A 80 6.68 -7.39 -0.87
N LEU A 81 5.77 -6.43 -0.76
CA LEU A 81 4.59 -6.52 0.11
C LEU A 81 3.67 -7.67 -0.30
N THR A 82 3.39 -7.80 -1.60
CA THR A 82 2.57 -8.90 -2.15
C THR A 82 3.23 -10.25 -1.90
N PHE A 83 4.54 -10.38 -2.12
CA PHE A 83 5.26 -11.62 -1.84
C PHE A 83 5.23 -11.98 -0.34
N ALA A 84 5.42 -10.98 0.53
CA ALA A 84 5.27 -11.17 1.96
C ALA A 84 3.85 -11.64 2.30
N GLN A 85 2.82 -11.03 1.72
CA GLN A 85 1.42 -11.44 1.88
C GLN A 85 1.24 -12.94 1.58
N PHE A 86 1.66 -13.39 0.40
CA PHE A 86 1.55 -14.79 -0.02
C PHE A 86 2.29 -15.72 0.96
N ARG A 87 3.52 -15.37 1.37
CA ARG A 87 4.31 -16.17 2.30
C ARG A 87 3.64 -16.35 3.67
N TYR A 88 2.99 -15.31 4.19
CA TYR A 88 2.28 -15.36 5.48
C TYR A 88 0.93 -16.07 5.38
N VAL A 89 0.22 -15.92 4.26
CA VAL A 89 -1.03 -16.64 3.99
C VAL A 89 -0.76 -18.15 3.89
N GLU A 90 0.29 -18.58 3.19
CA GLU A 90 0.67 -20.00 3.08
C GLU A 90 1.05 -20.64 4.43
N ARG A 91 1.64 -19.88 5.38
CA ARG A 91 1.98 -20.42 6.72
C ARG A 91 0.77 -20.74 7.59
N LYS A 92 -0.41 -20.23 7.27
CA LYS A 92 -1.65 -20.50 8.03
C LYS A 92 -2.60 -21.48 7.33
N VAL A 93 -2.21 -21.99 6.16
CA VAL A 93 -2.95 -23.03 5.43
C VAL A 93 -2.09 -24.30 5.39
N HIS A 94 -1.84 -24.89 6.56
CA HIS A 94 -1.56 -26.31 6.60
C HIS A 94 -2.90 -27.02 6.79
N TYR A 95 -3.29 -27.78 5.77
CA TYR A 95 -4.33 -28.80 5.85
C TYR A 95 -3.97 -29.83 6.91
#